data_AF-A0A2V7Y911-F1
#
_entry.id   AF-A0A2V7Y911-F1
#
_cell.length_a   1.000
_cell.length_b   1.000
_cell.length_c   1.000
_cell.angle_alpha   90.00
_cell.angle_beta   90.00
_cell.angle_gamma   90.00
#
_symmetry.space_group_name_H-M   'P 1'
#
loop_
_entity.id
_entity.type
_entity.pdbx_description
1 polymer ?
#
loop_
_entity_poly.entity_id
_entity_poly.type
_entity_poly.pdbx_seq_one_letter_code
_entity_poly.pdbx_strand_id
1 'polypeptide(L)'
;YPALIAGGVVGLLLLGAHLLGARGALSPGGVTTAHSTIDTQCEQCHTPGRGVSNIRCQRCHDPSSAGRLTAAAHVLFGSSDPRKAAAAPDLACARCHVEHRGRRASLDRVEDVQCARCHFGSLGSHPEFAVLRSSTRAGPGLKFGHQKHVEEVMKQSGLASAQTCLQCHQKRPTGRDFDPISFDLHCASCHAKEGSIGSADPVPLTDVVDLEGLRARGVPGVAALRPEEFETARGKVARPSLRHRDPWVLFNLDKLRAESDPDGYAAERARLQARIASLERRLAAATPLAGLDRNGLEQRAAALESESRGAAQRLAAVASGADVRAGAERLGEVEARLRAVGDGAAAEEVARLRGSAGASGPGPAPLGTTDFEARRREVLALLDSVEAADPALRPRAQDLRRRLVSLVPGENAADVLARVRDQRQAALARVRDELRLRDQGVAPPRAVLLDADRRELEGALAEARAQLASRSVPAAMPLAPEEQQRRRETANVLAAACAKCHVLSGAALDTVRAARPVLVRARFEHAPHLLQADCARCHAGIEASTVSRDLNFKGIQSCRECHRSFRVSQDCRECHLFHPRVVP
;
A
#
# COMPACT_ATOMS: atom_id res chain seq x y z
N TYR A 1 57.87 -9.20 -37.38
CA TYR A 1 56.77 -9.01 -38.37
C TYR A 1 55.44 -9.72 -38.07
N PRO A 2 55.34 -10.88 -37.39
CA PRO A 2 54.02 -11.52 -37.19
C PRO A 2 53.07 -10.74 -36.25
N ALA A 3 53.61 -9.99 -35.28
CA ALA A 3 52.81 -9.13 -34.40
C ALA A 3 52.16 -7.94 -35.13
N LEU A 4 52.82 -7.40 -36.17
CA LEU A 4 52.26 -6.32 -37.01
C LEU A 4 51.15 -6.83 -37.92
N ILE A 5 51.29 -8.04 -38.45
CA ILE A 5 50.26 -8.69 -39.27
C ILE A 5 49.04 -9.05 -38.40
N ALA A 6 49.25 -9.62 -37.21
CA ALA A 6 48.18 -9.91 -36.26
C ALA A 6 47.45 -8.63 -35.81
N GLY A 7 48.19 -7.56 -35.51
CA GLY A 7 47.62 -6.25 -35.18
C GLY A 7 46.84 -5.63 -36.35
N GLY A 8 47.33 -5.78 -37.58
CA GLY A 8 46.65 -5.33 -38.79
C GLY A 8 45.34 -6.09 -39.06
N VAL A 9 45.33 -7.41 -38.86
CA VAL A 9 44.13 -8.25 -39.01
C VAL A 9 43.08 -7.92 -37.95
N VAL A 10 43.47 -7.75 -36.69
CA VAL A 10 42.56 -7.32 -35.62
C VAL A 10 42.02 -5.90 -35.90
N GLY A 11 42.88 -4.98 -36.35
CA GLY A 11 42.48 -3.63 -36.75
C GLY A 11 41.47 -3.62 -37.90
N LEU A 12 41.68 -4.46 -38.93
CA LEU A 12 40.75 -4.61 -40.06
C LEU A 12 39.42 -5.25 -39.65
N LEU A 13 39.43 -6.23 -38.74
CA LEU A 13 38.21 -6.83 -38.21
C LEU A 13 37.40 -5.85 -37.37
N LEU A 14 38.06 -5.06 -36.51
CA LEU A 14 37.41 -4.03 -35.71
C LEU A 14 36.87 -2.88 -36.59
N LEU A 15 37.63 -2.47 -37.61
CA LEU A 15 37.20 -1.46 -38.58
C LEU A 15 36.02 -1.96 -39.44
N GLY A 16 36.09 -3.22 -39.90
CA GLY A 16 35.00 -3.87 -40.64
C GLY A 16 33.72 -3.96 -39.79
N ALA A 17 33.83 -4.39 -38.54
CA ALA A 17 32.70 -4.40 -37.61
C ALA A 17 32.14 -2.99 -37.33
N HIS A 18 33.01 -1.98 -37.26
CA HIS A 18 32.61 -0.58 -37.08
C HIS A 18 31.84 -0.02 -38.29
N LEU A 19 32.28 -0.36 -39.51
CA LEU A 19 31.64 0.05 -40.76
C LEU A 19 30.33 -0.71 -41.04
N LEU A 20 30.21 -1.95 -40.57
CA LEU A 20 29.01 -2.79 -40.67
C LEU A 20 27.92 -2.47 -39.62
N GLY A 21 28.10 -1.40 -38.83
CA GLY A 21 27.09 -0.98 -37.84
C GLY A 21 27.09 -1.79 -36.54
N ALA A 22 28.08 -2.65 -36.29
CA ALA A 22 28.21 -3.42 -35.04
C ALA A 22 28.64 -2.57 -33.82
N ARG A 23 28.59 -1.24 -33.93
CA ARG A 23 28.93 -0.27 -32.85
C ARG A 23 28.20 -0.59 -31.55
N GLY A 24 26.92 -0.96 -31.61
CA GLY A 24 26.12 -1.29 -30.42
C GLY A 24 26.53 -2.59 -29.72
N ALA A 25 27.21 -3.51 -30.42
CA ALA A 25 27.70 -4.76 -29.84
C ALA A 25 29.11 -4.62 -29.23
N LEU A 26 29.91 -3.69 -29.76
CA LEU A 26 31.31 -3.47 -29.33
C LEU A 26 31.48 -2.31 -28.35
N SER A 27 30.56 -1.34 -28.33
CA SER A 27 30.54 -0.22 -27.40
C SER A 27 29.09 0.25 -27.20
N PRO A 28 28.32 -0.42 -26.32
CA PRO A 28 26.88 -0.20 -26.19
C PRO A 28 26.51 1.23 -25.75
N GLY A 29 27.46 2.01 -25.23
CA GLY A 29 27.27 3.33 -24.63
C GLY A 29 27.49 3.27 -23.11
N GLY A 30 27.72 4.42 -22.48
CA GLY A 30 27.89 4.48 -21.02
C GLY A 30 26.58 4.22 -20.28
N VAL A 31 26.64 3.62 -19.09
CA VAL A 31 25.44 3.43 -18.25
C VAL A 31 24.97 4.75 -17.63
N THR A 32 23.71 4.81 -17.22
CA THR A 32 23.12 5.94 -16.52
C THR A 32 23.90 6.33 -15.26
N THR A 33 23.77 7.59 -14.83
CA THR A 33 24.47 8.09 -13.62
C THR A 33 24.14 7.27 -12.37
N ALA A 34 22.89 6.78 -12.26
CA ALA A 34 22.44 5.94 -11.15
C ALA A 34 23.18 4.61 -11.04
N HIS A 35 23.65 4.06 -12.17
CA HIS A 35 24.45 2.84 -12.23
C HIS A 35 25.95 3.09 -12.42
N SER A 36 26.40 4.34 -12.28
CA SER A 36 27.79 4.70 -12.59
C SER A 36 28.85 3.94 -11.81
N THR A 37 28.51 3.46 -10.61
CA THR A 37 29.39 2.67 -9.76
C THR A 37 29.67 1.26 -10.30
N ILE A 38 28.89 0.78 -11.26
CA ILE A 38 29.04 -0.55 -11.90
C ILE A 38 29.28 -0.44 -13.41
N ASP A 39 29.58 0.75 -13.95
CA ASP A 39 29.74 1.00 -15.39
C ASP A 39 30.81 0.10 -16.05
N THR A 40 31.82 -0.32 -15.29
CA THR A 40 32.90 -1.21 -15.75
C THR A 40 32.75 -2.66 -15.30
N GLN A 41 31.65 -3.00 -14.61
CA GLN A 41 31.37 -4.33 -14.06
C GLN A 41 30.24 -4.98 -14.87
N CYS A 42 30.52 -5.30 -16.13
CA CYS A 42 29.52 -5.78 -17.10
C CYS A 42 28.74 -6.99 -16.59
N GLU A 43 29.42 -7.88 -15.86
CA GLU A 43 28.91 -9.09 -15.25
C GLU A 43 27.86 -8.87 -14.15
N GLN A 44 27.74 -7.65 -13.62
CA GLN A 44 26.64 -7.27 -12.72
C GLN A 44 25.27 -7.32 -13.43
N CYS A 45 25.25 -7.17 -14.75
CA CYS A 45 24.03 -7.15 -15.55
C CYS A 45 23.99 -8.21 -16.64
N HIS A 46 25.14 -8.56 -17.23
CA HIS A 46 25.25 -9.48 -18.35
C HIS A 46 25.72 -10.86 -17.91
N THR A 47 25.09 -11.88 -18.46
CA THR A 47 25.60 -13.25 -18.42
C THR A 47 26.26 -13.54 -19.77
N PRO A 48 27.53 -13.97 -19.81
CA PRO A 48 28.21 -14.31 -21.06
C PRO A 48 27.38 -15.26 -21.93
N GLY A 49 27.16 -14.87 -23.19
CA GLY A 49 26.38 -15.64 -24.17
C GLY A 49 24.86 -15.73 -23.91
N ARG A 50 24.34 -15.15 -22.83
CA ARG A 50 22.91 -15.24 -22.43
C ARG A 50 22.21 -13.88 -22.24
N GLY A 51 22.93 -12.77 -22.38
CA GLY A 51 22.37 -11.42 -22.27
C GLY A 51 21.99 -11.03 -20.83
N VAL A 52 20.96 -10.19 -20.70
CA VAL A 52 20.48 -9.63 -19.42
C VAL A 52 19.19 -10.33 -18.99
N SER A 53 19.10 -10.72 -17.73
CA SER A 53 17.90 -11.32 -17.13
C SER A 53 17.33 -10.48 -15.99
N ASN A 54 16.04 -10.66 -15.68
CA ASN A 54 15.35 -9.94 -14.60
C ASN A 54 16.04 -10.10 -13.24
N ILE A 55 16.62 -11.28 -12.99
CA ILE A 55 17.29 -11.60 -11.73
C ILE A 55 18.47 -10.65 -11.47
N ARG A 56 19.17 -10.22 -12.53
CA ARG A 56 20.30 -9.28 -12.42
C ARG A 56 19.85 -7.92 -11.89
N CYS A 57 18.72 -7.40 -12.39
CA CYS A 57 18.14 -6.14 -11.91
C CYS A 57 17.62 -6.28 -10.47
N GLN A 58 16.96 -7.41 -10.18
CA GLN A 58 16.33 -7.68 -8.90
C GLN A 58 17.33 -7.78 -7.75
N ARG A 59 18.59 -8.16 -8.03
CA ARG A 59 19.68 -8.20 -7.06
C ARG A 59 19.83 -6.89 -6.26
N CYS A 60 19.59 -5.75 -6.90
CA CYS A 60 19.69 -4.42 -6.29
C CYS A 60 18.34 -3.73 -6.08
N HIS A 61 17.35 -3.98 -6.96
CA HIS A 61 16.08 -3.24 -6.98
C HIS A 61 14.91 -3.97 -6.29
N ASP A 62 15.08 -5.27 -6.03
CA ASP A 62 14.15 -6.13 -5.28
C ASP A 62 14.96 -7.14 -4.43
N PRO A 63 15.93 -6.68 -3.62
CA PRO A 63 16.92 -7.54 -2.96
C PRO A 63 16.27 -8.52 -1.98
N SER A 64 15.14 -8.13 -1.38
CA SER A 64 14.37 -8.99 -0.48
C SER A 64 13.39 -9.90 -1.22
N SER A 65 13.38 -9.88 -2.56
CA SER A 65 12.43 -10.60 -3.41
C SER A 65 10.96 -10.36 -3.02
N ALA A 66 10.63 -9.11 -2.69
CA ALA A 66 9.26 -8.69 -2.39
C ALA A 66 8.33 -8.80 -3.62
N GLY A 67 8.90 -8.92 -4.82
CA GLY A 67 8.14 -9.09 -6.06
C GLY A 67 7.42 -7.83 -6.52
N ARG A 68 7.72 -6.68 -5.88
CA ARG A 68 7.05 -5.39 -6.11
C ARG A 68 7.28 -4.82 -7.52
N LEU A 69 8.34 -5.26 -8.20
CA LEU A 69 8.72 -4.79 -9.54
C LEU A 69 8.45 -5.84 -10.64
N THR A 70 7.74 -6.93 -10.32
CA THR A 70 7.40 -7.95 -11.33
C THR A 70 6.35 -7.45 -12.32
N ALA A 71 6.23 -8.10 -13.48
CA ALA A 71 5.17 -7.78 -14.45
C ALA A 71 3.76 -7.89 -13.83
N ALA A 72 3.54 -8.92 -13.00
CA ALA A 72 2.31 -9.09 -12.23
C ALA A 72 2.03 -7.89 -11.31
N ALA A 73 3.05 -7.39 -10.59
CA ALA A 73 2.90 -6.22 -9.74
C ALA A 73 2.58 -4.94 -10.54
N HIS A 74 3.16 -4.77 -11.73
CA HIS A 74 2.83 -3.66 -12.63
C HIS A 74 1.37 -3.72 -13.08
N VAL A 75 0.88 -4.91 -13.47
CA VAL A 75 -0.52 -5.10 -13.87
C VAL A 75 -1.45 -4.87 -12.68
N LEU A 76 -1.11 -5.35 -11.48
CA LEU A 76 -1.88 -5.10 -10.27
C LEU A 76 -1.98 -3.60 -9.97
N PHE A 77 -0.87 -2.86 -10.08
CA PHE A 77 -0.87 -1.41 -9.86
C PHE A 77 -1.71 -0.65 -10.90
N GLY A 78 -1.67 -1.08 -12.16
CA GLY A 78 -2.43 -0.45 -13.24
C GLY A 78 -3.94 -0.73 -13.16
N SER A 79 -4.32 -1.96 -12.81
CA SER A 79 -5.71 -2.45 -12.91
C SER A 79 -6.44 -2.59 -11.58
N SER A 80 -5.73 -2.68 -10.45
CA SER A 80 -6.26 -3.11 -9.14
C SER A 80 -6.94 -4.48 -9.17
N ASP A 81 -6.66 -5.30 -10.19
CA ASP A 81 -7.27 -6.61 -10.41
C ASP A 81 -6.23 -7.72 -10.17
N PRO A 82 -6.33 -8.48 -9.06
CA PRO A 82 -5.39 -9.55 -8.74
C PRO A 82 -5.45 -10.73 -9.72
N ARG A 83 -6.58 -10.95 -10.41
CA ARG A 83 -6.71 -12.03 -11.40
C ARG A 83 -5.94 -11.68 -12.66
N LYS A 84 -6.08 -10.44 -13.14
CA LYS A 84 -5.28 -9.94 -14.27
C LYS A 84 -3.79 -9.93 -13.96
N ALA A 85 -3.42 -9.55 -12.73
CA ALA A 85 -2.04 -9.60 -12.28
C ALA A 85 -1.47 -11.03 -12.29
N ALA A 86 -2.23 -12.00 -11.79
CA ALA A 86 -1.81 -13.40 -11.78
C ALA A 86 -1.68 -14.01 -13.19
N ALA A 87 -2.48 -13.54 -14.14
CA ALA A 87 -2.44 -13.97 -15.54
C ALA A 87 -1.40 -13.22 -16.39
N ALA A 88 -0.71 -12.23 -15.82
CA ALA A 88 0.24 -11.41 -16.56
C ALA A 88 1.49 -12.24 -16.95
N PRO A 89 1.92 -12.22 -18.23
CA PRO A 89 3.16 -12.89 -18.61
C PRO A 89 4.37 -12.21 -17.97
N ASP A 90 5.42 -12.97 -17.68
CA ASP A 90 6.69 -12.37 -17.25
C ASP A 90 7.28 -11.52 -18.39
N LEU A 91 7.85 -10.38 -18.02
CA LEU A 91 8.42 -9.42 -18.96
C LEU A 91 9.83 -9.06 -18.52
N ALA A 92 10.77 -9.06 -19.47
CA ALA A 92 12.12 -8.61 -19.21
C ALA A 92 12.13 -7.11 -18.86
N CYS A 93 12.75 -6.70 -17.73
CA CYS A 93 12.86 -5.30 -17.32
C CYS A 93 13.46 -4.44 -18.44
N ALA A 94 14.49 -4.97 -19.12
CA ALA A 94 15.19 -4.31 -20.22
C ALA A 94 14.32 -4.06 -21.46
N ARG A 95 13.12 -4.64 -21.55
CA ARG A 95 12.17 -4.33 -22.63
C ARG A 95 11.74 -2.86 -22.58
N CYS A 96 11.60 -2.31 -21.38
CA CYS A 96 11.18 -0.93 -21.13
C CYS A 96 12.30 -0.09 -20.52
N HIS A 97 13.01 -0.63 -19.53
CA HIS A 97 14.12 0.02 -18.83
C HIS A 97 15.44 -0.26 -19.55
N VAL A 98 15.68 0.45 -20.65
CA VAL A 98 16.84 0.24 -21.51
C VAL A 98 18.05 1.04 -21.02
N GLU A 99 19.09 0.35 -20.58
CA GLU A 99 20.38 0.92 -20.19
C GLU A 99 21.27 1.20 -21.41
N HIS A 100 22.47 1.74 -21.18
CA HIS A 100 23.47 2.15 -22.18
C HIS A 100 23.05 3.33 -23.05
N ARG A 101 22.06 4.10 -22.61
CA ARG A 101 21.62 5.34 -23.27
C ARG A 101 22.45 6.57 -22.89
N GLY A 102 23.55 6.37 -22.16
CA GLY A 102 24.44 7.42 -21.69
C GLY A 102 24.12 7.93 -20.28
N ARG A 103 25.09 8.62 -19.67
CA ARG A 103 25.06 9.09 -18.28
C ARG A 103 23.82 9.93 -17.92
N ARG A 104 23.32 10.72 -18.88
CA ARG A 104 22.19 11.65 -18.68
C ARG A 104 20.82 10.99 -18.92
N ALA A 105 20.78 9.75 -19.40
CA ALA A 105 19.53 9.03 -19.55
C ALA A 105 18.95 8.64 -18.18
N SER A 106 17.63 8.46 -18.12
CA SER A 106 16.86 8.16 -16.91
C SER A 106 16.14 6.83 -17.11
N LEU A 107 16.55 5.78 -16.40
CA LEU A 107 15.98 4.43 -16.57
C LEU A 107 14.55 4.31 -16.05
N ASP A 108 14.19 5.10 -15.06
CA ASP A 108 12.85 5.21 -14.47
C ASP A 108 11.87 5.97 -15.38
N ARG A 109 12.37 6.72 -16.37
CA ARG A 109 11.56 7.40 -17.39
C ARG A 109 11.42 6.51 -18.61
N VAL A 110 10.52 5.56 -18.53
CA VAL A 110 10.09 4.78 -19.69
C VAL A 110 9.31 5.69 -20.62
N GLU A 111 9.76 5.80 -21.87
CA GLU A 111 9.04 6.53 -22.90
C GLU A 111 7.70 5.87 -23.19
N ASP A 112 6.63 6.66 -23.27
CA ASP A 112 5.26 6.18 -23.44
C ASP A 112 5.05 5.34 -24.72
N VAL A 113 5.94 5.51 -25.72
CA VAL A 113 5.96 4.68 -26.94
C VAL A 113 6.14 3.19 -26.64
N GLN A 114 6.85 2.84 -25.56
CA GLN A 114 7.02 1.45 -25.13
C GLN A 114 5.69 0.86 -24.64
N CYS A 115 4.85 1.67 -24.00
CA CYS A 115 3.54 1.26 -23.48
C CYS A 115 2.51 1.11 -24.61
N ALA A 116 2.55 2.01 -25.59
CA ALA A 116 1.63 2.01 -26.75
C ALA A 116 1.74 0.74 -27.61
N ARG A 117 2.86 0.01 -27.55
CA ARG A 117 3.06 -1.27 -28.24
C ARG A 117 2.07 -2.37 -27.82
N CYS A 118 1.48 -2.27 -26.63
CA CYS A 118 0.51 -3.24 -26.12
C CYS A 118 -0.84 -2.64 -25.73
N HIS A 119 -0.95 -1.31 -25.57
CA HIS A 119 -2.10 -0.72 -24.88
C HIS A 119 -3.07 0.19 -25.71
N PHE A 120 -2.81 0.74 -26.92
CA PHE A 120 -3.66 1.87 -27.44
C PHE A 120 -4.00 2.04 -28.94
N GLY A 121 -5.16 2.71 -29.19
CA GLY A 121 -5.81 2.99 -30.48
C GLY A 121 -6.57 4.36 -30.66
N SER A 122 -6.13 5.47 -30.01
CA SER A 122 -6.50 6.93 -30.27
C SER A 122 -7.31 7.71 -29.19
N LEU A 123 -7.22 9.06 -29.23
CA LEU A 123 -7.91 10.02 -28.33
C LEU A 123 -9.42 10.17 -28.63
N GLY A 124 -9.89 9.73 -29.80
CA GLY A 124 -11.32 9.76 -30.16
C GLY A 124 -12.17 8.83 -29.30
N SER A 125 -11.57 7.75 -28.78
CA SER A 125 -12.19 6.80 -27.86
C SER A 125 -11.83 7.05 -26.39
N HIS A 126 -11.27 8.24 -26.07
CA HIS A 126 -10.88 8.58 -24.71
C HIS A 126 -12.13 8.76 -23.83
N PRO A 127 -12.30 7.96 -22.76
CA PRO A 127 -13.45 8.09 -21.88
C PRO A 127 -13.38 9.45 -21.16
N GLU A 128 -14.53 10.11 -21.01
CA GLU A 128 -14.63 11.29 -20.15
C GLU A 128 -14.07 11.00 -18.75
N PHE A 129 -13.70 12.05 -18.01
CA PHE A 129 -13.14 11.95 -16.64
C PHE A 129 -14.17 11.45 -15.59
N ALA A 130 -15.14 10.61 -15.98
CA ALA A 130 -16.15 10.00 -15.13
C ALA A 130 -15.55 9.26 -13.93
N VAL A 131 -14.46 8.51 -14.13
CA VAL A 131 -13.74 7.81 -13.03
C VAL A 131 -13.14 8.78 -12.02
N LEU A 132 -12.64 9.94 -12.47
CA LEU A 132 -12.12 10.96 -11.56
C LEU A 132 -13.27 11.58 -10.74
N ARG A 133 -14.38 11.93 -11.41
CA ARG A 133 -15.57 12.50 -10.76
C ARG A 133 -16.20 11.55 -9.73
N SER A 134 -16.19 10.24 -9.98
CA SER A 134 -16.67 9.26 -8.99
C SER A 134 -15.69 9.10 -7.82
N SER A 135 -14.39 9.06 -8.10
CA SER A 135 -13.34 8.86 -7.08
C SER A 135 -13.21 10.02 -6.08
N THR A 136 -13.50 11.27 -6.48
CA THR A 136 -13.41 12.43 -5.59
C THR A 136 -14.63 12.60 -4.70
N ARG A 137 -15.80 12.13 -5.13
CA ARG A 137 -17.02 12.14 -4.31
C ARG A 137 -16.92 11.22 -3.09
N ALA A 138 -16.11 10.16 -3.17
CA ALA A 138 -15.98 9.14 -2.14
C ALA A 138 -15.12 9.53 -0.91
N GLY A 139 -14.38 10.64 -0.94
CA GLY A 139 -13.55 11.09 0.19
C GLY A 139 -14.23 12.15 1.07
N PRO A 140 -13.93 12.20 2.39
CA PRO A 140 -14.42 13.27 3.26
C PRO A 140 -13.73 14.59 2.88
N GLY A 141 -14.50 15.48 2.23
CA GLY A 141 -14.10 16.87 1.96
C GLY A 141 -14.52 17.82 3.09
N LEU A 142 -13.96 19.03 3.10
CA LEU A 142 -14.29 20.11 4.01
C LEU A 142 -15.46 20.94 3.45
N LYS A 143 -16.42 21.34 4.30
CA LYS A 143 -17.37 22.40 3.93
C LYS A 143 -16.59 23.73 3.87
N PHE A 144 -16.22 24.14 2.67
CA PHE A 144 -15.29 25.23 2.41
C PHE A 144 -15.82 26.09 1.27
N GLY A 145 -16.37 27.27 1.60
CA GLY A 145 -16.79 28.25 0.60
C GLY A 145 -15.60 29.07 0.11
N HIS A 146 -15.15 28.86 -1.13
CA HIS A 146 -14.00 29.57 -1.69
C HIS A 146 -14.24 31.08 -1.75
N GLN A 147 -15.42 31.53 -2.20
CA GLN A 147 -15.75 32.96 -2.29
C GLN A 147 -15.45 33.72 -0.99
N LYS A 148 -16.00 33.26 0.14
CA LYS A 148 -15.81 33.95 1.44
C LYS A 148 -14.35 34.00 1.87
N HIS A 149 -13.60 32.92 1.68
CA HIS A 149 -12.19 32.87 2.07
C HIS A 149 -11.33 33.74 1.15
N VAL A 150 -11.56 33.71 -0.16
CA VAL A 150 -10.84 34.55 -1.12
C VAL A 150 -11.10 36.02 -0.83
N GLU A 151 -12.36 36.41 -0.64
CA GLU A 151 -12.73 37.79 -0.28
C GLU A 151 -12.06 38.26 1.02
N GLU A 152 -11.98 37.41 2.05
CA GLU A 152 -11.31 37.75 3.31
C GLU A 152 -9.79 37.88 3.15
N VAL A 153 -9.15 36.94 2.44
CA VAL A 153 -7.70 37.00 2.18
C VAL A 153 -7.36 38.22 1.33
N MET A 154 -8.18 38.58 0.34
CA MET A 154 -8.02 39.80 -0.45
C MET A 154 -8.04 41.03 0.46
N LYS A 155 -8.99 41.12 1.40
CA LYS A 155 -9.07 42.24 2.37
C LYS A 155 -7.84 42.33 3.26
N GLN A 156 -7.31 41.20 3.73
CA GLN A 156 -6.16 41.18 4.64
C GLN A 156 -4.82 41.40 3.94
N SER A 157 -4.67 40.92 2.70
CA SER A 157 -3.39 40.94 1.97
C SER A 157 -3.28 42.03 0.91
N GLY A 158 -4.40 42.66 0.52
CA GLY A 158 -4.44 43.65 -0.57
C GLY A 158 -4.22 43.05 -1.97
N LEU A 159 -4.25 41.72 -2.10
CA LEU A 159 -4.05 41.03 -3.37
C LEU A 159 -5.30 41.05 -4.26
N ALA A 160 -5.10 40.95 -5.57
CA ALA A 160 -6.19 40.68 -6.50
C ALA A 160 -6.70 39.23 -6.37
N SER A 161 -7.94 38.96 -6.78
CA SER A 161 -8.56 37.62 -6.70
C SER A 161 -7.67 36.52 -7.33
N ALA A 162 -7.14 36.78 -8.54
CA ALA A 162 -6.27 35.83 -9.25
C ALA A 162 -4.98 35.46 -8.50
N GLN A 163 -4.45 36.36 -7.66
CA GLN A 163 -3.23 36.13 -6.88
C GLN A 163 -3.51 35.43 -5.54
N THR A 164 -4.74 35.53 -5.06
CA THR A 164 -5.17 35.00 -3.75
C THR A 164 -5.14 33.47 -3.71
N CYS A 165 -5.36 32.81 -4.85
CA CYS A 165 -5.28 31.35 -4.97
C CYS A 165 -3.96 30.78 -4.42
N LEU A 166 -2.85 31.50 -4.62
CA LEU A 166 -1.50 31.05 -4.25
C LEU A 166 -1.17 31.21 -2.76
N GLN A 167 -2.04 31.86 -1.98
CA GLN A 167 -1.91 31.91 -0.52
C GLN A 167 -2.17 30.53 0.10
N CYS A 168 -3.08 29.75 -0.50
CA CYS A 168 -3.40 28.39 -0.07
C CYS A 168 -2.82 27.32 -1.01
N HIS A 169 -2.85 27.55 -2.33
CA HIS A 169 -2.33 26.62 -3.33
C HIS A 169 -0.88 26.98 -3.69
N GLN A 170 0.04 26.59 -2.83
CA GLN A 170 1.48 26.84 -3.03
C GLN A 170 2.07 25.87 -4.06
N LYS A 171 2.73 26.41 -5.09
CA LYS A 171 3.28 25.61 -6.19
C LYS A 171 4.53 24.87 -5.70
N ARG A 172 4.64 23.59 -6.06
CA ARG A 172 5.91 22.88 -5.91
C ARG A 172 6.95 23.39 -6.89
N PRO A 173 8.26 23.27 -6.59
CA PRO A 173 9.34 23.66 -7.49
C PRO A 173 9.26 23.00 -8.88
N THR A 174 8.64 21.82 -8.99
CA THR A 174 8.43 21.13 -10.26
C THR A 174 7.38 21.77 -11.16
N GLY A 175 6.57 22.72 -10.65
CA GLY A 175 5.53 23.45 -11.41
C GLY A 175 4.30 22.62 -11.80
N ARG A 176 4.34 21.30 -11.57
CA ARG A 176 3.28 20.35 -11.89
C ARG A 176 2.18 20.31 -10.83
N ASP A 177 2.59 20.09 -9.59
CA ASP A 177 1.72 19.85 -8.45
C ASP A 177 1.77 21.02 -7.45
N PHE A 178 0.83 21.04 -6.54
CA PHE A 178 0.79 21.96 -5.40
C PHE A 178 1.13 21.21 -4.11
N ASP A 179 1.60 21.94 -3.10
CA ASP A 179 1.85 21.36 -1.80
C ASP A 179 0.55 20.99 -1.08
N PRO A 180 0.58 19.94 -0.24
CA PRO A 180 -0.60 19.54 0.52
C PRO A 180 -1.04 20.66 1.45
N ILE A 181 -2.33 20.99 1.41
CA ILE A 181 -2.93 21.94 2.33
C ILE A 181 -2.99 21.31 3.72
N SER A 182 -2.38 21.96 4.71
CA SER A 182 -2.49 21.64 6.13
C SER A 182 -3.06 22.81 6.92
N PHE A 183 -3.78 22.51 8.01
CA PHE A 183 -4.38 23.52 8.88
C PHE A 183 -3.32 24.47 9.47
N ASP A 184 -2.25 23.90 10.03
CA ASP A 184 -1.24 24.67 10.77
C ASP A 184 -0.52 25.69 9.87
N LEU A 185 -0.37 25.39 8.58
CA LEU A 185 0.29 26.29 7.62
C LEU A 185 -0.68 27.27 6.95
N HIS A 186 -1.90 26.85 6.63
CA HIS A 186 -2.77 27.62 5.71
C HIS A 186 -4.03 28.19 6.38
N CYS A 187 -4.40 27.72 7.57
CA CYS A 187 -5.65 28.11 8.23
C CYS A 187 -5.43 28.72 9.62
N ALA A 188 -4.40 28.28 10.35
CA ALA A 188 -4.21 28.63 11.76
C ALA A 188 -4.07 30.14 12.00
N SER A 189 -3.49 30.90 11.08
CA SER A 189 -3.33 32.36 11.22
C SER A 189 -4.66 33.11 11.42
N CYS A 190 -5.75 32.63 10.81
CA CYS A 190 -7.08 33.24 10.93
C CYS A 190 -8.04 32.43 11.82
N HIS A 191 -7.86 31.11 11.88
CA HIS A 191 -8.78 30.18 12.58
C HIS A 191 -8.27 29.69 13.94
N ALA A 192 -7.01 29.94 14.32
CA ALA A 192 -6.45 29.59 15.61
C ALA A 192 -6.03 30.85 16.39
N LYS A 193 -7.01 31.68 16.76
CA LYS A 193 -6.76 32.92 17.53
C LYS A 193 -6.14 32.56 18.87
N GLU A 194 -4.96 33.13 19.15
CA GLU A 194 -4.19 32.82 20.37
C GLU A 194 -3.90 31.31 20.55
N GLY A 195 -3.85 30.55 19.44
CA GLY A 195 -3.65 29.10 19.44
C GLY A 195 -4.91 28.27 19.73
N SER A 196 -6.08 28.92 19.87
CA SER A 196 -7.36 28.30 20.16
C SER A 196 -8.23 28.15 18.90
N ILE A 197 -8.77 26.96 18.66
CA ILE A 197 -9.75 26.68 17.58
C ILE A 197 -11.21 26.73 18.05
N GLY A 198 -11.43 27.11 19.30
CA GLY A 198 -12.75 27.20 19.94
C GLY A 198 -12.76 26.57 21.32
N SER A 199 -13.94 26.18 21.78
CA SER A 199 -14.19 25.54 23.06
C SER A 199 -14.91 24.20 22.88
N ALA A 200 -14.82 23.32 23.88
CA ALA A 200 -15.77 22.23 24.05
C ALA A 200 -16.74 22.60 25.18
N ASP A 201 -18.04 22.55 24.88
CA ASP A 201 -19.10 22.80 25.84
C ASP A 201 -19.10 21.75 26.98
N PRO A 202 -19.71 22.05 28.14
CA PRO A 202 -19.69 21.15 29.28
C PRO A 202 -20.28 19.75 28.98
N VAL A 203 -19.45 18.71 29.06
CA VAL A 203 -19.84 17.30 28.93
C VAL A 203 -19.84 16.60 30.30
N PRO A 204 -20.67 15.55 30.52
CA PRO A 204 -20.70 14.82 31.78
C PRO A 204 -19.34 14.20 32.13
N LEU A 205 -18.87 14.39 33.38
CA LEU A 205 -17.64 13.75 33.88
C LEU A 205 -17.70 12.23 33.85
N THR A 206 -18.91 11.65 33.90
CA THR A 206 -19.13 10.19 33.78
C THR A 206 -18.79 9.64 32.40
N ASP A 207 -18.84 10.49 31.36
CA ASP A 207 -18.71 10.08 29.97
C ASP A 207 -17.27 10.23 29.46
N VAL A 208 -16.41 10.93 30.20
CA VAL A 208 -15.04 11.27 29.82
C VAL A 208 -14.04 10.89 30.90
N VAL A 209 -12.77 10.82 30.52
CA VAL A 209 -11.64 10.75 31.44
C VAL A 209 -11.08 12.16 31.61
N ASP A 210 -10.91 12.57 32.86
CA ASP A 210 -10.32 13.84 33.24
C ASP A 210 -8.80 13.88 33.01
N LEU A 211 -8.23 15.06 33.21
CA LEU A 211 -6.80 15.29 32.96
C LEU A 211 -5.90 14.39 33.81
N GLU A 212 -6.25 14.18 35.08
CA GLU A 212 -5.48 13.33 35.99
C GLU A 212 -5.56 11.86 35.57
N GLY A 213 -6.75 11.38 35.22
CA GLY A 213 -6.95 10.03 34.71
C GLY A 213 -6.18 9.77 33.41
N LEU A 214 -6.05 10.78 32.53
CA LEU A 214 -5.22 10.67 31.32
C LEU A 214 -3.72 10.62 31.64
N ARG A 215 -3.26 11.43 32.60
CA ARG A 215 -1.86 11.43 33.07
C ARG A 215 -1.49 10.09 33.70
N ALA A 216 -2.37 9.53 34.54
CA ALA A 216 -2.18 8.21 35.13
C ALA A 216 -2.08 7.09 34.09
N ARG A 217 -2.73 7.26 32.93
CA ARG A 217 -2.67 6.35 31.78
C ARG A 217 -1.47 6.59 30.85
N GLY A 218 -0.65 7.61 31.11
CA GLY A 218 0.53 7.93 30.30
C GLY A 218 0.19 8.36 28.87
N VAL A 219 -0.96 9.00 28.65
CA VAL A 219 -1.40 9.40 27.30
C VAL A 219 -0.45 10.47 26.72
N PRO A 220 0.12 10.25 25.51
CA PRO A 220 1.06 11.20 24.90
C PRO A 220 0.48 12.62 24.73
N GLY A 221 1.32 13.63 24.96
CA GLY A 221 0.95 15.05 24.81
C GLY A 221 0.13 15.64 25.95
N VAL A 222 -0.43 14.83 26.86
CA VAL A 222 -1.25 15.30 27.99
C VAL A 222 -0.43 16.08 29.02
N ALA A 223 0.87 15.84 29.13
CA ALA A 223 1.77 16.60 30.01
C ALA A 223 1.82 18.10 29.67
N ALA A 224 1.50 18.49 28.42
CA ALA A 224 1.47 19.89 27.99
C ALA A 224 0.17 20.63 28.33
N LEU A 225 -0.84 19.92 28.85
CA LEU A 225 -2.12 20.48 29.28
C LEU A 225 -2.07 20.82 30.77
N ARG A 226 -2.57 21.99 31.14
CA ARG A 226 -2.64 22.44 32.54
C ARG A 226 -4.05 22.34 33.12
N PRO A 227 -4.21 22.07 34.43
CA PRO A 227 -5.53 21.96 35.07
C PRO A 227 -6.39 23.22 34.91
N GLU A 228 -5.78 24.41 34.90
CA GLU A 228 -6.47 25.70 34.83
C GLU A 228 -7.12 25.95 33.46
N GLU A 229 -6.74 25.15 32.45
CA GLU A 229 -7.35 25.18 31.13
C GLU A 229 -8.68 24.38 31.06
N PHE A 230 -9.16 23.83 32.19
CA PHE A 230 -10.42 23.09 32.30
C PHE A 230 -11.36 23.74 33.31
N GLU A 231 -12.66 23.71 33.03
CA GLU A 231 -13.70 24.18 33.95
C GLU A 231 -14.60 23.02 34.36
N THR A 232 -14.66 22.74 35.66
CA THR A 232 -15.50 21.66 36.21
C THR A 232 -16.58 22.22 37.12
N ALA A 233 -17.86 21.98 36.79
CA ALA A 233 -19.00 22.40 37.60
C ALA A 233 -20.19 21.46 37.41
N ARG A 234 -20.95 21.20 38.49
CA ARG A 234 -22.19 20.39 38.48
C ARG A 234 -22.03 19.02 37.79
N GLY A 235 -20.92 18.33 38.04
CA GLY A 235 -20.64 17.02 37.45
C GLY A 235 -20.29 17.03 35.96
N LYS A 236 -20.00 18.21 35.39
CA LYS A 236 -19.58 18.38 33.99
C LYS A 236 -18.21 19.02 33.90
N VAL A 237 -17.52 18.78 32.78
CA VAL A 237 -16.24 19.39 32.43
C VAL A 237 -16.34 20.08 31.08
N ALA A 238 -15.84 21.30 31.01
CA ALA A 238 -15.71 22.08 29.79
C ALA A 238 -14.25 22.38 29.49
N ARG A 239 -13.99 22.71 28.23
CA ARG A 239 -12.66 23.05 27.72
C ARG A 239 -12.76 24.40 27.00
N PRO A 240 -12.57 25.53 27.70
CA PRO A 240 -12.79 26.87 27.13
C PRO A 240 -11.88 27.22 25.95
N SER A 241 -10.68 26.61 25.91
CA SER A 241 -9.74 26.77 24.81
C SER A 241 -9.23 25.41 24.32
N LEU A 242 -9.40 25.17 23.02
CA LEU A 242 -8.98 23.96 22.34
C LEU A 242 -7.80 24.24 21.43
N ARG A 243 -6.74 23.43 21.55
CA ARG A 243 -5.66 23.42 20.56
C ARG A 243 -6.02 22.48 19.41
N HIS A 244 -5.48 22.74 18.23
CA HIS A 244 -5.55 21.73 17.16
C HIS A 244 -4.83 20.45 17.64
N ARG A 245 -5.49 19.29 17.48
CA ARG A 245 -5.05 17.99 18.02
C ARG A 245 -4.94 17.96 19.55
N ASP A 246 -5.88 18.59 20.24
CA ASP A 246 -5.98 18.54 21.70
C ASP A 246 -6.03 17.07 22.21
N PRO A 247 -5.04 16.61 23.01
CA PRO A 247 -4.96 15.21 23.40
C PRO A 247 -6.07 14.77 24.36
N TRP A 248 -6.68 15.69 25.13
CA TRP A 248 -7.81 15.38 25.99
C TRP A 248 -9.07 15.09 25.15
N VAL A 249 -9.34 15.92 24.14
CA VAL A 249 -10.47 15.72 23.21
C VAL A 249 -10.30 14.43 22.42
N LEU A 250 -9.13 14.22 21.80
CA LEU A 250 -8.92 13.06 20.93
C LEU A 250 -9.06 11.74 21.68
N PHE A 251 -8.50 11.64 22.89
CA PHE A 251 -8.66 10.43 23.70
C PHE A 251 -10.13 10.17 24.07
N ASN A 252 -10.84 11.21 24.48
CA ASN A 252 -12.23 11.07 24.90
C ASN A 252 -13.17 10.77 23.73
N LEU A 253 -12.89 11.29 22.52
CA LEU A 253 -13.62 10.87 21.32
C LEU A 253 -13.40 9.39 21.00
N ASP A 254 -12.18 8.88 21.14
CA ASP A 254 -11.90 7.45 20.98
C ASP A 254 -12.61 6.59 22.03
N LYS A 255 -12.68 7.06 23.29
CA LYS A 255 -13.48 6.40 24.34
C LYS A 255 -14.96 6.36 23.98
N LEU A 256 -15.54 7.49 23.61
CA LEU A 256 -16.94 7.60 23.25
C LEU A 256 -17.25 6.76 22.00
N ARG A 257 -16.31 6.65 21.06
CA ARG A 257 -16.40 5.75 19.89
C ARG A 257 -16.43 4.28 20.32
N ALA A 258 -15.53 3.87 21.21
CA ALA A 258 -15.47 2.50 21.72
C ALA A 258 -16.74 2.10 22.48
N GLU A 259 -17.41 3.05 23.13
CA GLU A 259 -18.66 2.83 23.88
C GLU A 259 -19.93 2.89 23.00
N SER A 260 -19.93 3.74 21.97
CA SER A 260 -21.12 3.97 21.14
C SER A 260 -21.21 3.10 19.88
N ASP A 261 -20.09 2.53 19.44
CA ASP A 261 -19.99 1.60 18.31
C ASP A 261 -18.81 0.62 18.56
N PRO A 262 -18.95 -0.29 19.54
CA PRO A 262 -17.88 -1.21 19.93
C PRO A 262 -17.46 -2.12 18.77
N ASP A 263 -18.41 -2.57 17.94
CA ASP A 263 -18.15 -3.45 16.80
C ASP A 263 -17.36 -2.72 15.70
N GLY A 264 -17.78 -1.52 15.32
CA GLY A 264 -17.07 -0.70 14.34
C GLY A 264 -15.66 -0.33 14.82
N TYR A 265 -15.53 0.05 16.09
CA TYR A 265 -14.24 0.37 16.71
C TYR A 265 -13.31 -0.85 16.77
N ALA A 266 -13.82 -2.01 17.18
CA ALA A 266 -13.09 -3.27 17.19
C ALA A 266 -12.64 -3.67 15.77
N ALA A 267 -13.50 -3.51 14.76
CA ALA A 267 -13.18 -3.81 13.38
C ALA A 267 -12.06 -2.91 12.83
N GLU A 268 -12.06 -1.61 13.14
CA GLU A 268 -10.98 -0.68 12.76
C GLU A 268 -9.64 -1.08 13.39
N ARG A 269 -9.63 -1.35 14.69
CA ARG A 269 -8.43 -1.83 15.41
C ARG A 269 -7.93 -3.15 14.83
N ALA A 270 -8.83 -4.09 14.55
CA ALA A 270 -8.50 -5.39 13.96
C ALA A 270 -7.84 -5.22 12.58
N ARG A 271 -8.30 -4.28 11.75
CA ARG A 271 -7.65 -3.97 10.45
C ARG A 271 -6.23 -3.43 10.62
N LEU A 272 -6.01 -2.53 11.59
CA LEU A 272 -4.67 -2.01 11.90
C LEU A 272 -3.74 -3.11 12.42
N GLN A 273 -4.22 -3.95 13.34
CA GLN A 273 -3.48 -5.11 13.85
C GLN A 273 -3.16 -6.11 12.73
N ALA A 274 -4.10 -6.39 11.84
CA ALA A 274 -3.88 -7.24 10.67
C ALA A 274 -2.83 -6.66 9.72
N ARG A 275 -2.84 -5.33 9.51
CA ARG A 275 -1.81 -4.61 8.73
C ARG A 275 -0.44 -4.71 9.40
N ILE A 276 -0.35 -4.48 10.71
CA ILE A 276 0.89 -4.64 11.49
C ILE A 276 1.44 -6.06 11.36
N ALA A 277 0.62 -7.08 11.62
CA ALA A 277 1.04 -8.48 11.51
C ALA A 277 1.49 -8.85 10.09
N SER A 278 0.86 -8.26 9.06
CA SER A 278 1.27 -8.43 7.67
C SER A 278 2.63 -7.79 7.39
N LEU A 279 2.85 -6.56 7.87
CA LEU A 279 4.12 -5.84 7.72
C LEU A 279 5.25 -6.54 8.48
N GLU A 280 5.00 -7.04 9.69
CA GLU A 280 5.97 -7.82 10.46
C GLU A 280 6.37 -9.11 9.76
N ARG A 281 5.39 -9.85 9.19
CA ARG A 281 5.70 -11.04 8.37
C ARG A 281 6.56 -10.69 7.16
N ARG A 282 6.23 -9.59 6.46
CA ARG A 282 7.01 -9.12 5.30
C ARG A 282 8.42 -8.72 5.71
N LEU A 283 8.58 -8.03 6.83
CA LEU A 283 9.87 -7.61 7.38
C LEU A 283 10.72 -8.82 7.78
N ALA A 284 10.14 -9.81 8.45
CA ALA A 284 10.82 -11.06 8.80
C ALA A 284 11.24 -11.87 7.56
N ALA A 285 10.45 -11.82 6.49
CA ALA A 285 10.78 -12.47 5.21
C ALA A 285 11.76 -11.67 4.36
N ALA A 286 12.02 -10.40 4.68
CA ALA A 286 12.82 -9.49 3.88
C ALA A 286 14.33 -9.70 4.08
N THR A 287 14.82 -10.91 3.81
CA THR A 287 16.25 -11.22 3.85
C THR A 287 16.89 -10.89 2.48
N PRO A 288 17.83 -9.94 2.41
CA PRO A 288 18.54 -9.65 1.17
C PRO A 288 19.45 -10.82 0.81
N LEU A 289 19.16 -11.53 -0.29
CA LEU A 289 19.93 -12.73 -0.66
C LEU A 289 21.41 -12.42 -0.83
N ALA A 290 21.74 -11.31 -1.51
CA ALA A 290 23.12 -10.89 -1.72
C ALA A 290 23.83 -10.45 -0.42
N GLY A 291 23.11 -10.26 0.68
CA GLY A 291 23.68 -9.95 2.01
C GLY A 291 24.08 -11.18 2.82
N LEU A 292 23.66 -12.39 2.42
CA LEU A 292 24.07 -13.63 3.08
C LEU A 292 25.52 -13.98 2.71
N ASP A 293 26.24 -14.70 3.55
CA ASP A 293 27.51 -15.31 3.18
C ASP A 293 27.28 -16.59 2.32
N ARG A 294 28.35 -17.26 1.88
CA ARG A 294 28.22 -18.44 1.01
C ARG A 294 27.45 -19.57 1.71
N ASN A 295 27.73 -19.80 2.99
CA ASN A 295 27.05 -20.81 3.78
C ASN A 295 25.55 -20.51 3.93
N GLY A 296 25.20 -19.26 4.23
CA GLY A 296 23.81 -18.81 4.32
C GLY A 296 23.05 -18.93 3.00
N LEU A 297 23.70 -18.67 1.87
CA LEU A 297 23.12 -18.91 0.54
C LEU A 297 22.85 -20.40 0.27
N GLU A 298 23.80 -21.27 0.59
CA GLU A 298 23.66 -22.73 0.42
C GLU A 298 22.53 -23.27 1.31
N GLN A 299 22.46 -22.86 2.58
CA GLN A 299 21.35 -23.21 3.47
C GLN A 299 20.01 -22.73 2.92
N ARG A 300 19.95 -21.49 2.41
CA ARG A 300 18.74 -20.93 1.83
C ARG A 300 18.30 -21.68 0.57
N ALA A 301 19.25 -22.07 -0.29
CA ALA A 301 18.97 -22.88 -1.47
C ALA A 301 18.37 -24.23 -1.08
N ALA A 302 18.98 -24.94 -0.13
CA ALA A 302 18.50 -26.23 0.36
C ALA A 302 17.08 -26.13 0.96
N ALA A 303 16.82 -25.06 1.73
CA ALA A 303 15.49 -24.79 2.28
C ALA A 303 14.45 -24.57 1.17
N LEU A 304 14.75 -23.71 0.19
CA LEU A 304 13.84 -23.43 -0.93
C LEU A 304 13.59 -24.66 -1.81
N GLU A 305 14.60 -25.51 -2.00
CA GLU A 305 14.45 -26.80 -2.69
C GLU A 305 13.53 -27.75 -1.94
N SER A 306 13.68 -27.85 -0.62
CA SER A 306 12.80 -28.64 0.23
C SER A 306 11.36 -28.13 0.19
N GLU A 307 11.16 -26.81 0.33
CA GLU A 307 9.86 -26.17 0.26
C GLU A 307 9.18 -26.38 -1.10
N SER A 308 9.92 -26.19 -2.20
CA SER A 308 9.42 -26.41 -3.56
C SER A 308 9.03 -27.87 -3.79
N ARG A 309 9.83 -28.83 -3.32
CA ARG A 309 9.51 -30.26 -3.42
C ARG A 309 8.26 -30.59 -2.61
N GLY A 310 8.16 -30.09 -1.38
CA GLY A 310 6.97 -30.28 -0.54
C GLY A 310 5.70 -29.68 -1.16
N ALA A 311 5.79 -28.51 -1.80
CA ALA A 311 4.66 -27.92 -2.52
C ALA A 311 4.25 -28.76 -3.73
N ALA A 312 5.22 -29.25 -4.52
CA ALA A 312 4.95 -30.13 -5.66
C ALA A 312 4.32 -31.47 -5.23
N GLN A 313 4.79 -32.07 -4.14
CA GLN A 313 4.20 -33.29 -3.56
C GLN A 313 2.76 -33.06 -3.12
N ARG A 314 2.47 -31.95 -2.41
CA ARG A 314 1.09 -31.62 -2.02
C ARG A 314 0.20 -31.37 -3.24
N LEU A 315 0.71 -30.67 -4.26
CA LEU A 315 -0.04 -30.45 -5.50
C LEU A 315 -0.39 -31.78 -6.19
N ALA A 316 0.56 -32.71 -6.26
CA ALA A 316 0.32 -34.06 -6.78
C ALA A 316 -0.66 -34.86 -5.90
N ALA A 317 -0.60 -34.70 -4.58
CA ALA A 317 -1.54 -35.32 -3.64
C ALA A 317 -2.98 -34.80 -3.83
N VAL A 318 -3.15 -33.49 -4.05
CA VAL A 318 -4.46 -32.89 -4.38
C VAL A 318 -4.97 -33.42 -5.72
N ALA A 319 -4.12 -33.47 -6.75
CA ALA A 319 -4.49 -33.99 -8.06
C ALA A 319 -4.85 -35.49 -8.06
N SER A 320 -4.24 -36.28 -7.16
CA SER A 320 -4.48 -37.72 -7.03
C SER A 320 -5.51 -38.10 -5.96
N GLY A 321 -6.15 -37.11 -5.29
CA GLY A 321 -7.05 -37.35 -4.17
C GLY A 321 -6.39 -37.99 -2.93
N ALA A 322 -5.05 -38.03 -2.86
CA ALA A 322 -4.32 -38.60 -1.73
C ALA A 322 -4.50 -37.80 -0.44
N ASP A 323 -4.70 -36.47 -0.52
CA ASP A 323 -4.96 -35.63 0.65
C ASP A 323 -6.29 -35.97 1.34
N VAL A 324 -7.31 -36.30 0.54
CA VAL A 324 -8.61 -36.76 1.03
C VAL A 324 -8.49 -38.09 1.78
N ARG A 325 -7.70 -39.02 1.23
CA ARG A 325 -7.40 -40.32 1.88
C ARG A 325 -6.66 -40.14 3.21
N ALA A 326 -5.60 -39.33 3.24
CA ALA A 326 -4.88 -39.01 4.47
C ALA A 326 -5.77 -38.29 5.51
N GLY A 327 -6.71 -37.46 5.05
CA GLY A 327 -7.75 -36.86 5.89
C GLY A 327 -8.65 -37.93 6.54
N ALA A 328 -9.12 -38.91 5.75
CA ALA A 328 -9.93 -40.01 6.23
C ALA A 328 -9.20 -40.91 7.24
N GLU A 329 -7.89 -41.14 7.05
CA GLU A 329 -7.05 -41.87 8.01
C GLU A 329 -6.95 -41.13 9.36
N ARG A 330 -6.72 -39.82 9.34
CA ARG A 330 -6.70 -38.97 10.56
C ARG A 330 -8.05 -38.96 11.28
N LEU A 331 -9.16 -38.93 10.54
CA LEU A 331 -10.49 -39.08 11.14
C LEU A 331 -10.63 -40.43 11.85
N GLY A 332 -10.02 -41.50 11.32
CA GLY A 332 -9.95 -42.79 12.00
C GLY A 332 -9.21 -42.76 13.34
N GLU A 333 -8.12 -41.98 13.45
CA GLU A 333 -7.41 -41.79 14.73
C GLU A 333 -8.26 -41.02 15.74
N VAL A 334 -8.98 -39.97 15.29
CA VAL A 334 -9.89 -39.18 16.14
C VAL A 334 -11.05 -40.05 16.61
N GLU A 335 -11.66 -40.82 15.71
CA GLU A 335 -12.72 -41.79 16.01
C GLU A 335 -12.27 -42.78 17.09
N ALA A 336 -11.06 -43.36 16.95
CA ALA A 336 -10.51 -44.29 17.92
C ALA A 336 -10.30 -43.65 19.30
N ARG A 337 -9.80 -42.41 19.34
CA ARG A 337 -9.61 -41.67 20.60
C ARG A 337 -10.93 -41.31 21.27
N LEU A 338 -11.93 -40.85 20.51
CA LEU A 338 -13.27 -40.52 21.01
C LEU A 338 -13.94 -41.75 21.64
N ARG A 339 -13.82 -42.92 21.00
CA ARG A 339 -14.29 -44.18 21.59
C ARG A 339 -13.54 -44.53 22.87
N ALA A 340 -12.22 -44.33 22.91
CA ALA A 340 -11.41 -44.63 24.10
C ALA A 340 -11.78 -43.74 25.30
N VAL A 341 -12.24 -42.50 25.07
CA VAL A 341 -12.71 -41.59 26.14
C VAL A 341 -14.23 -41.69 26.41
N GLY A 342 -14.92 -42.64 25.77
CA GLY A 342 -16.34 -42.92 26.02
C GLY A 342 -17.33 -42.01 25.27
N ASP A 343 -16.88 -41.15 24.37
CA ASP A 343 -17.76 -40.29 23.56
C ASP A 343 -18.21 -40.99 22.27
N GLY A 344 -19.14 -41.93 22.44
CA GLY A 344 -19.66 -42.75 21.34
C GLY A 344 -20.40 -41.93 20.27
N ALA A 345 -21.11 -40.88 20.68
CA ALA A 345 -21.87 -40.03 19.76
C ALA A 345 -20.95 -39.21 18.84
N ALA A 346 -19.90 -38.61 19.39
CA ALA A 346 -18.90 -37.91 18.58
C ALA A 346 -18.12 -38.89 17.68
N ALA A 347 -17.81 -40.10 18.17
CA ALA A 347 -17.16 -41.13 17.36
C ALA A 347 -18.02 -41.57 16.16
N GLU A 348 -19.33 -41.72 16.33
CA GLU A 348 -20.25 -42.03 15.23
C GLU A 348 -20.33 -40.90 14.19
N GLU A 349 -20.31 -39.64 14.64
CA GLU A 349 -20.27 -38.49 13.72
C GLU A 349 -18.97 -38.46 12.91
N VAL A 350 -17.83 -38.71 13.55
CA VAL A 350 -16.53 -38.81 12.86
C VAL A 350 -16.53 -39.98 11.88
N ALA A 351 -17.15 -41.12 12.22
CA ALA A 351 -17.28 -42.25 11.31
C ALA A 351 -18.13 -41.90 10.07
N ARG A 352 -19.22 -41.15 10.23
CA ARG A 352 -20.03 -40.63 9.10
C ARG A 352 -19.22 -39.70 8.20
N LEU A 353 -18.47 -38.77 8.78
CA LEU A 353 -17.59 -37.84 8.05
C LEU A 353 -16.48 -38.58 7.30
N ARG A 354 -15.90 -39.63 7.88
CA ARG A 354 -14.91 -40.48 7.21
C ARG A 354 -15.51 -41.22 6.02
N GLY A 355 -16.74 -41.74 6.16
CA GLY A 355 -17.47 -42.42 5.09
C GLY A 355 -17.78 -41.49 3.91
N SER A 356 -18.16 -40.24 4.17
CA SER A 356 -18.41 -39.25 3.11
C SER A 356 -17.13 -38.76 2.42
N ALA A 357 -15.99 -38.73 3.12
CA ALA A 357 -14.69 -38.42 2.53
C ALA A 357 -14.17 -39.51 1.57
N GLY A 358 -14.63 -40.76 1.70
CA GLY A 358 -14.25 -41.89 0.83
C GLY A 358 -14.94 -41.90 -0.55
N ALA A 359 -15.96 -41.07 -0.77
CA ALA A 359 -16.65 -40.97 -2.05
C ALA A 359 -15.76 -40.24 -3.08
N SER A 360 -15.28 -40.98 -4.08
CA SER A 360 -14.45 -40.44 -5.16
C SER A 360 -15.26 -39.50 -6.05
N GLY A 361 -14.88 -38.22 -6.08
CA GLY A 361 -15.45 -37.21 -6.96
C GLY A 361 -14.56 -35.96 -7.02
N PRO A 362 -14.78 -35.02 -7.97
CA PRO A 362 -14.14 -33.72 -7.89
C PRO A 362 -14.47 -33.15 -6.51
N GLY A 363 -13.45 -32.75 -5.75
CA GLY A 363 -13.63 -32.26 -4.37
C GLY A 363 -14.74 -31.21 -4.28
N PRO A 364 -15.28 -30.96 -3.07
CA PRO A 364 -16.41 -30.05 -2.89
C PRO A 364 -16.15 -28.72 -3.62
N ALA A 365 -17.18 -28.21 -4.30
CA ALA A 365 -17.11 -26.91 -4.94
C ALA A 365 -16.61 -25.86 -3.93
N PRO A 366 -15.89 -24.81 -4.38
CA PRO A 366 -15.46 -23.76 -3.48
C PRO A 366 -16.64 -23.23 -2.68
N LEU A 367 -16.50 -23.16 -1.36
CA LEU A 367 -17.53 -22.61 -0.49
C LEU A 367 -17.89 -21.20 -0.97
N GLY A 368 -19.19 -20.89 -0.96
CA GLY A 368 -19.63 -19.51 -1.13
C GLY A 368 -19.01 -18.62 -0.05
N THR A 369 -18.82 -17.34 -0.35
CA THR A 369 -18.16 -16.39 0.58
C THR A 369 -18.76 -16.41 1.99
N THR A 370 -20.09 -16.47 2.09
CA THR A 370 -20.80 -16.50 3.38
C THR A 370 -20.47 -17.75 4.19
N ASP A 371 -20.53 -18.93 3.56
CA ASP A 371 -20.26 -20.22 4.22
C ASP A 371 -18.80 -20.34 4.60
N PHE A 372 -17.91 -19.85 3.74
CA PHE A 372 -16.48 -19.81 4.02
C PHE A 372 -16.17 -18.97 5.26
N GLU A 373 -16.73 -17.76 5.38
CA GLU A 373 -16.52 -16.91 6.56
C GLU A 373 -17.18 -17.50 7.81
N ALA A 374 -18.33 -18.18 7.68
CA ALA A 374 -18.96 -18.91 8.78
C ALA A 374 -18.04 -20.02 9.30
N ARG A 375 -17.51 -20.87 8.42
CA ARG A 375 -16.57 -21.95 8.78
C ARG A 375 -15.26 -21.41 9.32
N ARG A 376 -14.74 -20.31 8.80
CA ARG A 376 -13.57 -19.63 9.38
C ARG A 376 -13.82 -19.26 10.84
N ARG A 377 -14.96 -18.64 11.15
CA ARG A 377 -15.29 -18.25 12.54
C ARG A 377 -15.38 -19.46 13.46
N GLU A 378 -16.00 -20.55 12.99
CA GLU A 378 -16.11 -21.79 13.74
C GLU A 378 -14.73 -22.38 14.07
N VAL A 379 -13.83 -22.49 13.08
CA VAL A 379 -12.47 -23.02 13.31
C VAL A 379 -11.64 -22.10 14.20
N LEU A 380 -11.80 -20.77 14.08
CA LEU A 380 -11.15 -19.84 15.00
C LEU A 380 -11.62 -20.03 16.45
N ALA A 381 -12.92 -20.21 16.67
CA ALA A 381 -13.48 -20.49 17.99
C ALA A 381 -12.98 -21.83 18.55
N LEU A 382 -12.83 -22.86 17.71
CA LEU A 382 -12.23 -24.13 18.12
C LEU A 382 -10.77 -23.97 18.54
N LEU A 383 -9.99 -23.16 17.83
CA LEU A 383 -8.60 -22.87 18.23
C LEU A 383 -8.53 -22.13 19.58
N ASP A 384 -9.49 -21.24 19.87
CA ASP A 384 -9.61 -20.60 21.18
C ASP A 384 -9.90 -21.61 22.28
N SER A 385 -10.84 -22.52 22.05
CA SER A 385 -11.14 -23.58 23.01
C SER A 385 -9.94 -24.51 23.26
N VAL A 386 -9.16 -24.84 22.22
CA VAL A 386 -7.93 -25.65 22.36
C VAL A 386 -6.86 -24.90 23.16
N GLU A 387 -6.65 -23.62 22.88
CA GLU A 387 -5.68 -22.80 23.62
C GLU A 387 -6.10 -22.61 25.09
N ALA A 388 -7.39 -22.46 25.35
CA ALA A 388 -7.92 -22.36 26.71
C ALA A 388 -7.78 -23.67 27.50
N ALA A 389 -7.97 -24.82 26.84
CA ALA A 389 -7.84 -26.14 27.46
C ALA A 389 -6.37 -26.52 27.74
N ASP A 390 -5.45 -26.16 26.85
CA ASP A 390 -4.01 -26.40 27.03
C ASP A 390 -3.18 -25.17 26.59
N PRO A 391 -2.78 -24.30 27.54
CA PRO A 391 -1.96 -23.13 27.25
C PRO A 391 -0.62 -23.44 26.57
N ALA A 392 -0.09 -24.66 26.68
CA ALA A 392 1.15 -25.05 26.00
C ALA A 392 0.98 -25.12 24.47
N LEU A 393 -0.26 -25.27 23.97
CA LEU A 393 -0.57 -25.29 22.54
C LEU A 393 -0.68 -23.90 21.91
N ARG A 394 -0.62 -22.82 22.70
CA ARG A 394 -0.74 -21.42 22.24
C ARG A 394 0.11 -21.10 21.00
N PRO A 395 1.42 -21.45 20.93
CA PRO A 395 2.22 -21.13 19.74
C PRO A 395 1.69 -21.77 18.45
N ARG A 396 1.17 -23.00 18.56
CA ARG A 396 0.62 -23.77 17.44
C ARG A 396 -0.78 -23.27 17.04
N ALA A 397 -1.64 -22.98 18.02
CA ALA A 397 -2.95 -22.38 17.78
C ALA A 397 -2.83 -21.02 17.08
N GLN A 398 -1.88 -20.19 17.52
CA GLN A 398 -1.59 -18.90 16.89
C GLN A 398 -1.08 -19.04 15.45
N ASP A 399 -0.26 -20.06 15.15
CA ASP A 399 0.16 -20.32 13.77
C ASP A 399 -0.99 -20.72 12.85
N LEU A 400 -1.84 -21.65 13.31
CA LEU A 400 -3.03 -22.09 12.58
C LEU A 400 -4.01 -20.93 12.36
N ARG A 401 -4.21 -20.08 13.38
CA ARG A 401 -5.02 -18.86 13.28
C ARG A 401 -4.49 -17.92 12.21
N ARG A 402 -3.18 -17.64 12.17
CA ARG A 402 -2.58 -16.81 11.11
C ARG A 402 -2.82 -17.38 9.72
N ARG A 403 -2.70 -18.70 9.55
CA ARG A 403 -2.95 -19.39 8.28
C ARG A 403 -4.43 -19.29 7.87
N LEU A 404 -5.35 -19.56 8.78
CA LEU A 404 -6.78 -19.57 8.50
C LEU A 404 -7.31 -18.18 8.12
N VAL A 405 -6.83 -17.13 8.78
CA VAL A 405 -7.15 -15.73 8.46
C VAL A 405 -6.58 -15.32 7.10
N SER A 406 -5.50 -15.96 6.64
CA SER A 406 -4.88 -15.65 5.34
C SER A 406 -5.56 -16.30 4.13
N LEU A 407 -6.49 -17.25 4.33
CA LEU A 407 -7.22 -17.89 3.24
C LEU A 407 -8.16 -16.88 2.53
N VAL A 408 -8.48 -17.11 1.26
CA VAL A 408 -9.40 -16.25 0.51
C VAL A 408 -10.55 -17.10 -0.06
N PRO A 409 -11.82 -16.64 0.06
CA PRO A 409 -12.95 -17.35 -0.53
C PRO A 409 -12.77 -17.54 -2.04
N GLY A 410 -13.09 -18.74 -2.54
CA GLY A 410 -13.02 -19.06 -3.97
C GLY A 410 -11.62 -19.37 -4.52
N GLU A 411 -10.57 -19.41 -3.69
CA GLU A 411 -9.25 -19.86 -4.13
C GLU A 411 -9.17 -21.40 -4.22
N ASN A 412 -8.72 -21.89 -5.38
CA ASN A 412 -8.44 -23.31 -5.59
C ASN A 412 -7.10 -23.69 -4.94
N ALA A 413 -7.11 -24.75 -4.11
CA ALA A 413 -5.92 -25.25 -3.43
C ALA A 413 -4.79 -25.68 -4.38
N ALA A 414 -5.11 -26.27 -5.53
CA ALA A 414 -4.14 -26.65 -6.54
C ALA A 414 -3.45 -25.41 -7.14
N ASP A 415 -4.22 -24.37 -7.46
CA ASP A 415 -3.67 -23.12 -7.99
C ASP A 415 -2.79 -22.41 -6.95
N VAL A 416 -3.19 -22.42 -5.67
CA VAL A 416 -2.39 -21.87 -4.57
C VAL A 416 -1.08 -22.63 -4.43
N LEU A 417 -1.11 -23.97 -4.41
CA LEU A 417 0.08 -24.81 -4.29
C LEU A 417 1.01 -24.68 -5.50
N ALA A 418 0.46 -24.57 -6.71
CA ALA A 418 1.21 -24.28 -7.92
C ALA A 418 1.91 -22.92 -7.82
N ARG A 419 1.19 -21.86 -7.42
CA ARG A 419 1.78 -20.53 -7.17
C ARG A 419 2.89 -20.58 -6.14
N VAL A 420 2.70 -21.28 -5.02
CA VAL A 420 3.73 -21.43 -3.98
C VAL A 420 4.96 -22.14 -4.53
N ARG A 421 4.79 -23.26 -5.23
CA ARG A 421 5.89 -24.00 -5.88
C ARG A 421 6.67 -23.07 -6.81
N ASP A 422 5.98 -22.40 -7.72
CA ASP A 422 6.60 -21.55 -8.75
C ASP A 422 7.35 -20.37 -8.12
N GLN A 423 6.79 -19.77 -7.05
CA GLN A 423 7.48 -18.75 -6.26
C GLN A 423 8.76 -19.28 -5.59
N ARG A 424 8.75 -20.50 -5.03
CA ARG A 424 9.94 -21.10 -4.42
C ARG A 424 11.00 -21.46 -5.45
N GLN A 425 10.60 -21.93 -6.62
CA GLN A 425 11.52 -22.18 -7.74
C GLN A 425 12.15 -20.88 -8.24
N ALA A 426 11.36 -19.80 -8.37
CA ALA A 426 11.88 -18.49 -8.74
C ALA A 426 12.87 -17.95 -7.71
N ALA A 427 12.56 -18.05 -6.41
CA ALA A 427 13.48 -17.66 -5.34
C ALA A 427 14.78 -18.50 -5.35
N LEU A 428 14.66 -19.82 -5.56
CA LEU A 428 15.81 -20.71 -5.68
C LEU A 428 16.70 -20.34 -6.87
N ALA A 429 16.10 -19.99 -8.01
CA ALA A 429 16.84 -19.52 -9.17
C ALA A 429 17.66 -18.25 -8.86
N ARG A 430 17.12 -17.32 -8.05
CA ARG A 430 17.85 -16.13 -7.60
C ARG A 430 19.03 -16.48 -6.69
N VAL A 431 18.86 -17.39 -5.73
CA VAL A 431 19.94 -17.84 -4.84
C VAL A 431 21.07 -18.50 -5.63
N ARG A 432 20.73 -19.39 -6.57
CA ARG A 432 21.70 -20.06 -7.43
C ARG A 432 22.44 -19.10 -8.35
N ASP A 433 21.76 -18.06 -8.81
CA ASP A 433 22.38 -17.00 -9.61
C ASP A 433 23.38 -16.17 -8.79
N GLU A 434 23.04 -15.85 -7.54
CA GLU A 434 23.96 -15.18 -6.60
C GLU A 434 25.19 -16.04 -6.27
N LEU A 435 25.01 -17.35 -6.04
CA LEU A 435 26.14 -18.27 -5.86
C LEU A 435 27.08 -18.28 -7.08
N ARG A 436 26.51 -18.35 -8.29
CA ARG A 436 27.29 -18.32 -9.54
C ARG A 436 28.08 -17.02 -9.69
N LEU A 437 27.49 -15.87 -9.33
CA LEU A 437 28.19 -14.59 -9.36
C LEU A 437 29.40 -14.59 -8.43
N ARG A 438 29.26 -15.16 -7.24
CA ARG A 438 30.36 -15.26 -6.27
C ARG A 438 31.46 -16.18 -6.76
N ASP A 439 31.11 -17.31 -7.38
CA ASP A 439 32.08 -18.20 -8.01
C ASP A 439 32.84 -17.50 -9.17
N GLN A 440 32.23 -16.50 -9.80
CA GLN A 440 32.83 -15.64 -10.82
C GLN A 440 33.61 -14.45 -10.25
N GLY A 441 33.72 -14.33 -8.93
CA GLY A 441 34.41 -13.21 -8.27
C GLY A 441 33.62 -11.90 -8.23
N VAL A 442 32.32 -11.93 -8.54
CA VAL A 442 31.46 -10.73 -8.56
C VAL A 442 30.99 -10.39 -7.15
N ALA A 443 31.37 -9.21 -6.67
CA ALA A 443 31.03 -8.75 -5.34
C ALA A 443 29.50 -8.51 -5.16
N PRO A 444 28.96 -8.66 -3.92
CA PRO A 444 27.59 -8.27 -3.59
C PRO A 444 27.35 -6.76 -3.78
N PRO A 445 26.10 -6.34 -4.01
CA PRO A 445 25.75 -4.91 -4.03
C PRO A 445 26.05 -4.25 -2.69
N ARG A 446 26.17 -2.92 -2.69
CA ARG A 446 26.38 -2.13 -1.46
C ARG A 446 25.26 -2.38 -0.45
N ALA A 447 25.61 -2.51 0.83
CA ALA A 447 24.67 -2.78 1.92
C ALA A 447 23.47 -1.82 1.96
N VAL A 448 23.68 -0.53 1.65
CA VAL A 448 22.59 0.47 1.62
C VAL A 448 21.44 0.12 0.68
N LEU A 449 21.72 -0.56 -0.43
CA LEU A 449 20.71 -1.02 -1.40
C LEU A 449 19.95 -2.23 -0.87
N LEU A 450 20.65 -3.13 -0.18
CA LEU A 450 20.08 -4.34 0.41
C LEU A 450 19.09 -4.02 1.54
N ASP A 451 19.26 -2.88 2.21
CA ASP A 451 18.42 -2.44 3.33
C ASP A 451 17.24 -1.55 2.94
N ALA A 452 17.08 -1.19 1.66
CA ALA A 452 16.04 -0.26 1.22
C ALA A 452 14.62 -0.79 1.53
N ASP A 453 14.34 -2.05 1.20
CA ASP A 453 13.04 -2.68 1.41
C ASP A 453 12.73 -2.82 2.90
N ARG A 454 13.76 -3.11 3.71
CA ARG A 454 13.66 -3.19 5.17
C ARG A 454 13.24 -1.83 5.76
N ARG A 455 13.92 -0.74 5.38
CA ARG A 455 13.58 0.61 5.86
C ARG A 455 12.16 1.04 5.49
N GLU A 456 11.71 0.71 4.28
CA GLU A 456 10.33 1.00 3.84
C GLU A 456 9.31 0.25 4.69
N LEU A 457 9.54 -1.05 4.94
CA LEU A 457 8.67 -1.87 5.79
C LEU A 457 8.66 -1.39 7.25
N GLU A 458 9.82 -1.02 7.79
CA GLU A 458 9.96 -0.45 9.14
C GLU A 458 9.20 0.88 9.26
N GLY A 459 9.30 1.77 8.26
CA GLY A 459 8.54 3.02 8.22
C GLY A 459 7.03 2.80 8.19
N ALA A 460 6.55 1.92 7.30
CA ALA A 460 5.12 1.56 7.23
C ALA A 460 4.62 0.88 8.52
N LEU A 461 5.47 0.08 9.17
CA LEU A 461 5.16 -0.57 10.44
C LEU A 461 5.08 0.44 11.58
N ALA A 462 6.01 1.40 11.63
CA ALA A 462 5.99 2.50 12.60
C ALA A 462 4.71 3.35 12.45
N GLU A 463 4.33 3.70 11.21
CA GLU A 463 3.09 4.42 10.93
C GLU A 463 1.86 3.64 11.41
N ALA A 464 1.76 2.36 11.06
CA ALA A 464 0.62 1.53 11.47
C ALA A 464 0.54 1.35 12.99
N ARG A 465 1.69 1.20 13.67
CA ARG A 465 1.77 1.15 15.14
C ARG A 465 1.37 2.47 15.78
N ALA A 466 1.77 3.61 15.22
CA ALA A 466 1.34 4.92 15.70
C ALA A 466 -0.17 5.12 15.56
N GLN A 467 -0.77 4.69 14.44
CA GLN A 467 -2.23 4.73 14.23
C GLN A 467 -3.02 3.83 15.17
N LEU A 468 -2.44 2.68 15.55
CA LEU A 468 -3.03 1.79 16.55
C LEU A 468 -2.86 2.37 17.97
N ALA A 469 -1.70 2.97 18.27
CA ALA A 469 -1.42 3.57 19.56
C ALA A 469 -2.28 4.82 19.84
N SER A 470 -2.59 5.61 18.80
CA SER A 470 -3.54 6.72 18.95
C SER A 470 -4.92 6.24 19.40
N ARG A 471 -5.30 5.03 18.98
CA ARG A 471 -6.50 4.30 19.44
C ARG A 471 -6.17 3.48 20.68
N SER A 472 -5.87 4.15 21.79
CA SER A 472 -5.39 3.48 23.01
C SER A 472 -6.51 2.83 23.84
N VAL A 473 -7.78 3.19 23.62
CA VAL A 473 -8.92 2.69 24.41
C VAL A 473 -9.29 1.26 24.00
N PRO A 474 -9.41 0.28 24.91
CA PRO A 474 -9.91 -1.06 24.54
C PRO A 474 -11.37 -1.00 24.08
N ALA A 475 -11.81 -1.98 23.29
CA ALA A 475 -13.22 -2.09 22.93
C ALA A 475 -14.08 -2.23 24.19
N ALA A 476 -15.14 -1.44 24.30
CA ALA A 476 -16.05 -1.52 25.44
C ALA A 476 -17.06 -2.66 25.27
N MET A 477 -17.65 -3.11 26.38
CA MET A 477 -18.84 -3.97 26.30
C MET A 477 -20.00 -3.18 25.65
N PRO A 478 -20.85 -3.81 24.83
CA PRO A 478 -22.00 -3.15 24.24
C PRO A 478 -22.93 -2.57 25.31
N LEU A 479 -23.15 -1.25 25.24
CA LEU A 479 -24.12 -0.55 26.08
C LEU A 479 -25.54 -0.72 25.52
N ALA A 480 -26.57 -0.44 26.33
CA ALA A 480 -27.94 -0.35 25.84
C ALA A 480 -28.06 0.71 24.72
N PRO A 481 -28.93 0.53 23.71
CA PRO A 481 -29.01 1.44 22.56
C PRO A 481 -29.21 2.92 22.94
N GLU A 482 -29.98 3.19 23.99
CA GLU A 482 -30.18 4.55 24.51
C GLU A 482 -28.89 5.15 25.07
N GLU A 483 -28.10 4.37 25.80
CA GLU A 483 -26.82 4.81 26.34
C GLU A 483 -25.79 5.01 25.23
N GLN A 484 -25.77 4.14 24.22
CA GLN A 484 -24.94 4.33 23.02
C GLN A 484 -25.29 5.65 22.32
N GLN A 485 -26.58 5.95 22.19
CA GLN A 485 -27.05 7.20 21.60
C GLN A 485 -26.63 8.42 22.45
N ARG A 486 -26.74 8.35 23.78
CA ARG A 486 -26.23 9.39 24.69
C ARG A 486 -24.73 9.62 24.52
N ARG A 487 -23.93 8.55 24.38
CA ARG A 487 -22.49 8.66 24.10
C ARG A 487 -22.18 9.32 22.76
N ARG A 488 -22.99 9.07 21.72
CA ARG A 488 -22.87 9.78 20.42
C ARG A 488 -23.17 11.26 20.57
N GLU A 489 -24.17 11.61 21.37
CA GLU A 489 -24.51 13.01 21.66
C GLU A 489 -23.40 13.71 22.42
N THR A 490 -22.83 13.08 23.46
CA THR A 490 -21.66 13.60 24.16
C THR A 490 -20.47 13.79 23.21
N ALA A 491 -20.23 12.85 22.28
CA ALA A 491 -19.18 12.99 21.29
C ALA A 491 -19.41 14.16 20.33
N ASN A 492 -20.66 14.40 19.92
CA ASN A 492 -21.01 15.55 19.08
C ASN A 492 -20.75 16.88 19.80
N VAL A 493 -21.09 16.97 21.08
CA VAL A 493 -20.82 18.15 21.93
C VAL A 493 -19.32 18.37 22.06
N LEU A 494 -18.57 17.32 22.40
CA LEU A 494 -17.11 17.37 22.56
C LEU A 494 -16.40 17.76 21.25
N ALA A 495 -16.88 17.27 20.12
CA ALA A 495 -16.31 17.53 18.80
C ALA A 495 -16.88 18.78 18.11
N ALA A 496 -17.76 19.56 18.73
CA ALA A 496 -18.49 20.63 18.05
C ALA A 496 -17.58 21.66 17.36
N ALA A 497 -16.48 22.07 18.01
CA ALA A 497 -15.46 22.93 17.40
C ALA A 497 -14.73 22.24 16.23
N CYS A 498 -14.43 20.95 16.36
CA CYS A 498 -13.76 20.15 15.33
C CYS A 498 -14.66 19.92 14.11
N ALA A 499 -15.95 19.69 14.30
CA ALA A 499 -16.94 19.37 13.26
C ALA A 499 -17.23 20.54 12.31
N LYS A 500 -16.77 21.76 12.65
CA LYS A 500 -16.73 22.89 11.71
C LYS A 500 -15.86 22.58 10.49
N CYS A 501 -14.83 21.74 10.67
CA CYS A 501 -13.89 21.37 9.62
C CYS A 501 -13.83 19.88 9.33
N HIS A 502 -13.97 19.03 10.34
CA HIS A 502 -13.92 17.58 10.22
C HIS A 502 -15.31 16.98 9.98
N VAL A 503 -15.35 15.85 9.28
CA VAL A 503 -16.54 15.00 9.24
C VAL A 503 -16.47 14.07 10.46
N LEU A 504 -17.53 14.07 11.26
CA LEU A 504 -17.68 13.18 12.40
C LEU A 504 -18.60 12.02 12.00
N SER A 505 -18.08 10.79 12.05
CA SER A 505 -18.82 9.56 11.77
C SER A 505 -18.85 8.69 13.02
N GLY A 506 -19.99 8.67 13.71
CA GLY A 506 -20.19 7.85 14.91
C GLY A 506 -19.16 8.08 16.02
N ALA A 507 -18.75 9.33 16.26
CA ALA A 507 -17.67 9.76 17.17
C ALA A 507 -16.23 9.67 16.64
N ALA A 508 -16.01 9.14 15.43
CA ALA A 508 -14.70 9.18 14.77
C ALA A 508 -14.54 10.43 13.90
N LEU A 509 -13.43 11.16 14.06
CA LEU A 509 -13.07 12.26 13.17
C LEU A 509 -12.39 11.70 11.92
N ASP A 510 -13.02 11.88 10.77
CA ASP A 510 -12.40 11.57 9.50
C ASP A 510 -11.23 12.54 9.22
N THR A 511 -10.17 12.00 8.60
CA THR A 511 -9.08 12.83 8.11
C THR A 511 -9.60 13.75 7.00
N VAL A 512 -9.55 15.06 7.21
CA VAL A 512 -9.92 16.05 6.19
C VAL A 512 -8.91 15.98 5.05
N ARG A 513 -9.39 15.74 3.83
CA ARG A 513 -8.56 15.83 2.63
C ARG A 513 -9.00 17.04 1.81
N ALA A 514 -8.40 18.20 2.13
CA ALA A 514 -8.75 19.49 1.52
C ALA A 514 -8.45 19.54 0.01
N ALA A 515 -7.42 18.83 -0.46
CA ALA A 515 -7.12 18.66 -1.87
C ALA A 515 -6.58 17.25 -2.14
N ARG A 516 -7.01 16.62 -3.24
CA ARG A 516 -6.43 15.35 -3.74
C ARG A 516 -5.83 15.61 -5.11
N PRO A 517 -4.60 15.14 -5.38
CA PRO A 517 -4.13 15.02 -6.74
C PRO A 517 -5.12 14.18 -7.56
N VAL A 518 -5.72 14.76 -8.59
CA VAL A 518 -6.76 14.10 -9.41
C VAL A 518 -6.25 13.63 -10.75
N LEU A 519 -5.29 14.35 -11.32
CA LEU A 519 -4.63 13.98 -12.57
C LEU A 519 -3.25 13.36 -12.27
N VAL A 520 -3.18 12.44 -11.30
CA VAL A 520 -1.91 11.80 -10.87
C VAL A 520 -1.17 11.11 -12.00
N ARG A 521 -1.91 10.58 -12.98
CA ARG A 521 -1.35 9.95 -14.18
C ARG A 521 -1.29 10.88 -15.38
N ALA A 522 -1.59 12.18 -15.25
CA ALA A 522 -1.41 13.10 -16.37
C ALA A 522 0.05 13.61 -16.45
N ARG A 523 0.46 14.22 -17.55
CA ARG A 523 1.69 15.03 -17.70
C ARG A 523 1.44 16.52 -17.57
N PHE A 524 0.21 16.91 -17.22
CA PHE A 524 -0.19 18.31 -17.13
C PHE A 524 0.66 19.08 -16.11
N GLU A 525 1.29 20.18 -16.57
CA GLU A 525 2.04 21.10 -15.73
C GLU A 525 1.36 22.48 -15.73
N HIS A 526 1.16 23.08 -14.56
CA HIS A 526 0.43 24.35 -14.46
C HIS A 526 1.23 25.53 -15.01
N ALA A 527 2.56 25.52 -14.90
CA ALA A 527 3.42 26.65 -15.28
C ALA A 527 3.18 27.21 -16.69
N PRO A 528 3.25 26.43 -17.80
CA PRO A 528 3.02 26.96 -19.15
C PRO A 528 1.57 27.41 -19.38
N HIS A 529 0.60 26.79 -18.69
CA HIS A 529 -0.81 27.12 -18.83
C HIS A 529 -1.16 28.42 -18.11
N LEU A 530 -0.56 28.68 -16.95
CA LEU A 530 -0.77 29.90 -16.18
C LEU A 530 -0.17 31.16 -16.84
N LEU A 531 0.64 31.01 -17.89
CA LEU A 531 1.06 32.14 -18.75
C LEU A 531 -0.04 32.59 -19.70
N GLN A 532 -1.00 31.71 -20.03
CA GLN A 532 -2.03 31.92 -21.06
C GLN A 532 -3.44 32.02 -20.47
N ALA A 533 -3.61 31.62 -19.20
CA ALA A 533 -4.90 31.49 -18.54
C ALA A 533 -4.77 31.75 -17.03
N ASP A 534 -5.82 32.32 -16.43
CA ASP A 534 -5.97 32.33 -14.98
C ASP A 534 -6.50 30.98 -14.46
N CYS A 535 -6.52 30.82 -13.14
CA CYS A 535 -7.03 29.61 -12.50
C CYS A 535 -8.50 29.32 -12.87
N ALA A 536 -9.33 30.36 -12.93
CA ALA A 536 -10.77 30.26 -13.14
C ALA A 536 -11.16 29.76 -14.54
N ARG A 537 -10.31 29.99 -15.56
CA ARG A 537 -10.53 29.47 -16.91
C ARG A 537 -10.64 27.94 -16.95
N CYS A 538 -9.78 27.25 -16.19
CA CYS A 538 -9.78 25.79 -16.09
C CYS A 538 -10.62 25.27 -14.90
N HIS A 539 -10.59 25.98 -13.77
CA HIS A 539 -11.36 25.68 -12.56
C HIS A 539 -12.68 26.47 -12.50
N ALA A 540 -13.46 26.42 -13.57
CA ALA A 540 -14.67 27.23 -13.69
C ALA A 540 -15.70 26.88 -12.61
N GLY A 541 -16.25 27.90 -11.96
CA GLY A 541 -17.21 27.76 -10.87
C GLY A 541 -16.59 27.48 -9.50
N ILE A 542 -15.25 27.50 -9.37
CA ILE A 542 -14.56 27.29 -8.08
C ILE A 542 -14.99 28.29 -7.02
N GLU A 543 -15.22 29.56 -7.38
CA GLU A 543 -15.64 30.61 -6.46
C GLU A 543 -16.99 30.29 -5.80
N ALA A 544 -17.92 29.70 -6.56
CA ALA A 544 -19.24 29.29 -6.08
C ALA A 544 -19.23 27.95 -5.31
N SER A 545 -18.10 27.22 -5.29
CA SER A 545 -18.01 25.95 -4.60
C SER A 545 -17.99 26.14 -3.08
N THR A 546 -18.76 25.29 -2.41
CA THR A 546 -18.95 25.29 -0.95
C THR A 546 -18.32 24.07 -0.29
N VAL A 547 -17.62 23.22 -1.06
CA VAL A 547 -17.03 21.97 -0.57
C VAL A 547 -15.69 21.72 -1.23
N SER A 548 -14.66 21.42 -0.44
CA SER A 548 -13.28 21.26 -0.93
C SER A 548 -13.07 20.05 -1.84
N ARG A 549 -14.05 19.14 -1.94
CA ARG A 549 -13.97 17.96 -2.81
C ARG A 549 -14.41 18.24 -4.25
N ASP A 550 -14.98 19.42 -4.50
CA ASP A 550 -15.39 19.82 -5.84
C ASP A 550 -14.16 20.14 -6.68
N LEU A 551 -13.98 19.40 -7.76
CA LEU A 551 -12.86 19.64 -8.68
C LEU A 551 -13.05 20.87 -9.56
N ASN A 552 -14.32 21.27 -9.76
CA ASN A 552 -14.72 22.42 -10.59
C ASN A 552 -13.99 22.47 -11.94
N PHE A 553 -13.81 21.31 -12.56
CA PHE A 553 -13.07 21.14 -13.81
C PHE A 553 -14.02 20.80 -14.95
N LYS A 554 -13.93 21.54 -16.08
CA LYS A 554 -14.80 21.38 -17.26
C LYS A 554 -14.62 20.06 -18.03
N GLY A 555 -13.67 19.21 -17.62
CA GLY A 555 -13.37 17.95 -18.30
C GLY A 555 -12.46 18.13 -19.52
N ILE A 556 -12.36 17.10 -20.36
CA ILE A 556 -11.40 17.05 -21.50
C ILE A 556 -11.67 18.13 -22.56
N GLN A 557 -12.89 18.69 -22.58
CA GLN A 557 -13.28 19.76 -23.48
C GLN A 557 -12.38 20.99 -23.32
N SER A 558 -12.06 21.39 -22.08
CA SER A 558 -11.17 22.55 -21.82
C SER A 558 -9.80 22.38 -22.46
N CYS A 559 -9.27 21.15 -22.49
CA CYS A 559 -8.00 20.84 -23.13
C CYS A 559 -8.13 20.94 -24.67
N ARG A 560 -9.23 20.43 -25.24
CA ARG A 560 -9.50 20.40 -26.68
C ARG A 560 -9.68 21.79 -27.30
N GLU A 561 -9.98 22.82 -26.50
CA GLU A 561 -10.02 24.22 -26.96
C GLU A 561 -8.66 24.68 -27.52
N CYS A 562 -7.56 24.17 -26.95
CA CYS A 562 -6.20 24.49 -27.37
C CYS A 562 -5.48 23.31 -28.07
N HIS A 563 -5.68 22.08 -27.58
CA HIS A 563 -5.13 20.84 -28.16
C HIS A 563 -6.00 20.32 -29.29
N ARG A 564 -5.75 20.84 -30.50
CA ARG A 564 -6.42 20.43 -31.76
C ARG A 564 -5.40 20.29 -32.89
N SER A 565 -5.76 19.52 -33.91
CA SER A 565 -4.95 19.32 -35.12
C SER A 565 -4.39 20.65 -35.63
N PHE A 566 -3.10 20.65 -35.97
CA PHE A 566 -2.36 21.82 -36.47
C PHE A 566 -2.17 22.98 -35.47
N ARG A 567 -2.52 22.82 -34.18
CA ARG A 567 -2.22 23.80 -33.12
C ARG A 567 -1.28 23.25 -32.06
N VAL A 568 -1.72 22.23 -31.34
CA VAL A 568 -0.95 21.57 -30.28
C VAL A 568 -1.28 20.07 -30.35
N SER A 569 -0.26 19.22 -30.21
CA SER A 569 -0.38 17.76 -30.34
C SER A 569 -1.51 17.18 -29.46
N GLN A 570 -2.20 16.17 -30.01
CA GLN A 570 -3.28 15.42 -29.37
C GLN A 570 -2.89 13.97 -29.06
N ASP A 571 -1.59 13.65 -29.10
CA ASP A 571 -1.15 12.31 -28.72
C ASP A 571 -1.42 12.08 -27.23
N CYS A 572 -1.96 10.90 -26.88
CA CYS A 572 -2.23 10.52 -25.50
C CYS A 572 -0.99 10.66 -24.60
N ARG A 573 0.22 10.50 -25.15
CA ARG A 573 1.49 10.68 -24.44
C ARG A 573 1.80 12.12 -24.05
N GLU A 574 1.19 13.11 -24.70
CA GLU A 574 1.32 14.52 -24.28
C GLU A 574 0.59 14.74 -22.95
N CYS A 575 -0.45 13.95 -22.69
CA CYS A 575 -1.34 14.14 -21.55
C CYS A 575 -1.17 13.10 -20.46
N HIS A 576 -0.68 11.88 -20.74
CA HIS A 576 -0.58 10.79 -19.76
C HIS A 576 0.87 10.39 -19.46
N LEU A 577 1.14 10.19 -18.17
CA LEU A 577 2.24 9.37 -17.67
C LEU A 577 1.72 7.95 -17.49
N PHE A 578 2.15 7.05 -18.36
CA PHE A 578 1.90 5.62 -18.17
C PHE A 578 2.79 5.03 -17.07
N HIS A 579 3.96 5.63 -16.87
CA HIS A 579 4.87 5.33 -15.77
C HIS A 579 5.07 6.60 -14.91
N PRO A 580 4.26 6.81 -13.85
CA PRO A 580 4.46 7.96 -12.97
C PRO A 580 5.82 7.86 -12.27
N ARG A 581 6.44 9.01 -11.97
CA ARG A 581 7.59 9.01 -11.05
C ARG A 581 7.10 8.45 -9.72
N VAL A 582 7.91 7.61 -9.08
CA VAL A 582 7.65 7.18 -7.71
C VAL A 582 7.50 8.45 -6.88
N VAL A 583 6.28 8.72 -6.41
CA VAL A 583 6.05 9.80 -5.45
C VAL A 583 6.58 9.24 -4.13
N PRO A 584 7.59 9.87 -3.51
CA PRO A 584 8.15 9.40 -2.25
C PRO A 584 7.10 9.29 -1.14
#